data_AF-A0A821MT12-F1
#
_entry.id   AF-A0A821MT12-F1
#
_cell.length_a   1.000
_cell.length_b   1.000
_cell.length_c   1.000
_cell.angle_alpha   90.00
_cell.angle_beta   90.00
_cell.angle_gamma   90.00
#
_symmetry.space_group_name_H-M   'P 1'
#
loop_
_entity.id
_entity.type
_entity.pdbx_description
1 polymer ?
#
loop_
_entity_poly.entity_id
_entity_poly.type
_entity_poly.pdbx_seq_one_letter_code
_entity_poly.pdbx_strand_id
1 'polypeptide(L)'
;MGSRKAFDRINHDYLVESLRRFGFGRNFINWIKLLYTNATFRIKINNAISDSIPFKSGVRQGCSLSGNLFVICLEPLLHNIRRNPRIPGVIPPGGQYPAVIKSIFNDPSANTTIKLSAYADDVTTIVFSVDDECATKATFQLYNKASGGKTNEDKTLILWCSDWLDPPPFESKVNRNWGDFLGVPIDTTGKLPSSELTKIVSNVRRQIGIWSNIESSLFERATILKAFICSRFVYIFSLMLVSNNIVDNLQKEINNYLWKQKRPTVKFKTCIGKRSDGGVGLIHLNAMISSFRIKCGLKMIDPVPRVWKFYAYQYCGIAIRPYAPWIWSNLVPHFDDKIYFFGDVAVHTGKWLKEGGHTLINNSEQTVYWHLIYRRLFKQSICYQRNTHLENSPFFKIIHSCGLSSAAIEFWFLLAHYGINTRARLGRNDEEKRCYFCDLPETTSHLFITCRFFNEVYLLLMEHVKRISGLFISREEDTIIYLKIISDIPSRIKQRQITYLVGNYLNVIWRFRTLSYFRDNCEPIVGCVKTFNACL
;
A
#
# COMPACT_ATOMS: atom_id res chain seq x y z
N MET A 1 -14.69 4.53 -24.31
CA MET A 1 -15.11 3.46 -25.24
C MET A 1 -14.62 2.14 -24.67
N GLY A 2 -15.54 1.23 -24.32
CA GLY A 2 -15.18 -0.09 -23.80
C GLY A 2 -15.07 -1.13 -24.91
N SER A 3 -14.14 -2.07 -24.79
CA SER A 3 -14.01 -3.20 -25.72
C SER A 3 -14.76 -4.44 -25.21
N ARG A 4 -15.31 -5.26 -26.11
CA ARG A 4 -15.94 -6.54 -25.76
C ARG A 4 -14.92 -7.67 -25.93
N LYS A 5 -14.47 -8.26 -24.82
CA LYS A 5 -13.51 -9.39 -24.80
C LYS A 5 -12.27 -9.10 -25.66
N ALA A 6 -11.59 -7.98 -25.38
CA ALA A 6 -10.56 -7.42 -26.27
C ALA A 6 -9.44 -8.42 -26.64
N PHE A 7 -8.97 -9.18 -25.65
CA PHE A 7 -7.92 -10.18 -25.85
C PHE A 7 -8.36 -11.34 -26.74
N ASP A 8 -9.64 -11.72 -26.73
CA ASP A 8 -10.13 -12.96 -27.37
C ASP A 8 -10.48 -12.75 -28.86
N ARG A 9 -10.51 -11.49 -29.33
CA ARG A 9 -11.07 -11.13 -30.64
C ARG A 9 -10.05 -10.73 -31.70
N ILE A 10 -8.80 -10.49 -31.31
CA ILE A 10 -7.75 -10.06 -32.25
C ILE A 10 -7.56 -11.09 -33.37
N ASN A 11 -7.75 -10.66 -34.61
CA ASN A 11 -7.47 -11.48 -35.78
C ASN A 11 -5.94 -11.69 -35.92
N HIS A 12 -5.52 -12.92 -36.18
CA HIS A 12 -4.10 -13.27 -36.24
C HIS A 12 -3.38 -12.69 -37.46
N ASP A 13 -4.06 -12.54 -38.60
CA ASP A 13 -3.49 -11.90 -39.78
C ASP A 13 -3.27 -10.41 -39.54
N TYR A 14 -4.24 -9.75 -38.87
CA TYR A 14 -4.08 -8.37 -38.42
C TYR A 14 -2.88 -8.22 -37.49
N LEU A 15 -2.73 -9.10 -36.48
CA LEU A 15 -1.58 -9.10 -35.57
C LEU A 15 -0.25 -9.21 -36.34
N VAL A 16 -0.16 -10.14 -37.29
CA VAL A 16 1.03 -10.32 -38.13
C VAL A 16 1.32 -9.09 -38.97
N GLU A 17 0.30 -8.49 -39.58
CA GLU A 17 0.45 -7.26 -40.38
C GLU A 17 0.86 -6.08 -39.52
N SER A 18 0.29 -5.90 -38.33
CA SER A 18 0.71 -4.87 -37.37
C SER A 18 2.19 -5.03 -37.05
N LEU A 19 2.65 -6.22 -36.65
CA LEU A 19 4.06 -6.49 -36.37
C LEU A 19 4.97 -6.15 -37.57
N ARG A 20 4.54 -6.51 -38.78
CA ARG A 20 5.27 -6.17 -40.01
C ARG A 20 5.40 -4.66 -40.19
N ARG A 21 4.31 -3.90 -39.99
CA ARG A 21 4.29 -2.44 -40.12
C ARG A 21 5.09 -1.71 -39.06
N PHE A 22 5.20 -2.27 -37.86
CA PHE A 22 6.10 -1.77 -36.81
C PHE A 22 7.57 -2.13 -37.06
N GLY A 23 7.90 -2.86 -38.14
CA GLY A 23 9.28 -3.16 -38.52
C GLY A 23 9.90 -4.33 -37.74
N PHE A 24 9.10 -5.19 -37.11
CA PHE A 24 9.63 -6.37 -36.43
C PHE A 24 10.30 -7.32 -37.44
N GLY A 25 11.44 -7.88 -37.05
CA GLY A 25 12.20 -8.79 -37.89
C GLY A 25 11.43 -10.06 -38.28
N ARG A 26 11.70 -10.57 -39.48
CA ARG A 26 11.00 -11.74 -40.06
C ARG A 26 11.01 -12.97 -39.15
N ASN A 27 12.13 -13.23 -38.47
CA ASN A 27 12.27 -14.36 -37.55
C ASN A 27 11.29 -14.27 -36.38
N PHE A 28 11.18 -13.09 -35.77
CA PHE A 28 10.24 -12.86 -34.67
C PHE A 28 8.79 -13.07 -35.14
N ILE A 29 8.42 -12.50 -36.28
CA ILE A 29 7.07 -12.68 -36.86
C ILE A 29 6.79 -14.17 -37.13
N ASN A 30 7.76 -14.92 -37.63
CA ASN A 30 7.61 -16.36 -37.86
C ASN A 30 7.40 -17.14 -36.55
N TRP A 31 8.09 -16.78 -35.47
CA TRP A 31 7.85 -17.38 -34.15
C TRP A 31 6.45 -17.06 -33.63
N ILE A 32 5.98 -15.82 -33.79
CA ILE A 32 4.59 -15.48 -33.44
C ILE A 32 3.61 -16.33 -34.25
N LYS A 33 3.79 -16.43 -35.56
CA LYS A 33 2.95 -17.30 -36.41
C LYS A 33 2.95 -18.74 -35.90
N LEU A 34 4.12 -19.32 -35.62
CA LEU A 34 4.24 -20.67 -35.08
C LEU A 34 3.42 -20.86 -33.80
N LEU A 35 3.39 -19.86 -32.91
CA LEU A 35 2.62 -19.92 -31.67
C LEU A 35 1.10 -19.83 -31.87
N TYR A 36 0.61 -19.21 -32.95
CA TYR A 36 -0.81 -18.96 -33.15
C TYR A 36 -1.46 -19.82 -34.24
N THR A 37 -0.70 -20.28 -35.24
CA THR A 37 -1.18 -21.14 -36.32
C THR A 37 -1.61 -22.50 -35.77
N ASN A 38 -2.85 -22.92 -36.08
CA ASN A 38 -3.45 -24.19 -35.63
C ASN A 38 -3.39 -24.40 -34.11
N ALA A 39 -3.28 -23.33 -33.33
CA ALA A 39 -3.30 -23.42 -31.89
C ALA A 39 -4.67 -23.96 -31.41
N THR A 40 -4.66 -24.75 -30.35
CA THR A 40 -5.87 -25.28 -29.72
C THR A 40 -5.77 -25.13 -28.20
N PHE A 41 -6.89 -25.06 -27.51
CA PHE A 41 -6.95 -25.15 -26.04
C PHE A 41 -7.97 -26.20 -25.60
N ARG A 42 -7.83 -26.67 -24.36
CA ARG A 42 -8.77 -27.57 -23.70
C ARG A 42 -9.15 -26.99 -22.35
N ILE A 43 -10.37 -27.26 -21.90
CA ILE A 43 -10.90 -26.80 -20.63
C ILE A 43 -10.72 -27.94 -19.61
N LYS A 44 -10.09 -27.65 -18.46
CA LYS A 44 -9.94 -28.61 -17.36
C LYS A 44 -10.88 -28.23 -16.21
N ILE A 45 -11.81 -29.10 -15.85
CA ILE A 45 -12.74 -28.93 -14.72
C ILE A 45 -12.69 -30.22 -13.88
N ASN A 46 -12.41 -30.10 -12.58
CA ASN A 46 -12.39 -31.25 -11.65
C ASN A 46 -11.61 -32.47 -12.18
N ASN A 47 -10.42 -32.22 -12.75
CA ASN A 47 -9.57 -33.22 -13.42
C ASN A 47 -10.10 -33.86 -14.72
N ALA A 48 -11.32 -33.55 -15.16
CA ALA A 48 -11.77 -33.87 -16.52
C ALA A 48 -11.23 -32.82 -17.51
N ILE A 49 -10.88 -33.28 -18.72
CA ILE A 49 -10.35 -32.44 -19.81
C ILE A 49 -11.34 -32.52 -20.98
N SER A 50 -11.74 -31.36 -21.51
CA SER A 50 -12.62 -31.29 -22.69
C SER A 50 -11.91 -31.73 -23.98
N ASP A 51 -12.70 -31.88 -25.04
CA ASP A 51 -12.17 -31.95 -26.40
C ASP A 51 -11.35 -30.70 -26.76
N SER A 52 -10.53 -30.85 -27.80
CA SER A 52 -9.66 -29.79 -28.32
C SER A 52 -10.50 -28.72 -29.03
N ILE A 53 -10.37 -27.47 -28.59
CA ILE A 53 -11.07 -26.32 -29.17
C ILE A 53 -10.05 -25.49 -29.98
N PRO A 54 -10.29 -25.27 -31.29
CA PRO A 54 -9.43 -24.41 -32.11
C PRO A 54 -9.39 -22.97 -31.62
N PHE A 55 -8.18 -22.42 -31.48
CA PHE A 55 -7.92 -21.05 -31.11
C PHE A 55 -7.79 -20.18 -32.37
N LYS A 56 -8.92 -19.75 -32.93
CA LYS A 56 -8.98 -19.03 -34.22
C LYS A 56 -8.76 -17.52 -34.12
N SER A 57 -8.91 -16.94 -32.94
CA SER A 57 -8.74 -15.50 -32.71
C SER A 57 -8.30 -15.23 -31.29
N GLY A 58 -7.67 -14.07 -31.11
CA GLY A 58 -7.23 -13.54 -29.85
C GLY A 58 -5.76 -13.78 -29.56
N VAL A 59 -5.32 -13.24 -28.42
CA VAL A 59 -4.02 -13.47 -27.80
C VAL A 59 -4.22 -14.28 -26.51
N ARG A 60 -3.25 -15.12 -26.14
CA ARG A 60 -3.40 -16.08 -25.03
C ARG A 60 -3.41 -15.36 -23.67
N GLN A 61 -4.53 -15.35 -22.96
CA GLN A 61 -4.59 -14.79 -21.60
C GLN A 61 -3.68 -15.57 -20.65
N GLY A 62 -2.97 -14.87 -19.76
CA GLY A 62 -1.97 -15.46 -18.86
C GLY A 62 -0.58 -15.69 -19.45
N CYS A 63 -0.40 -15.50 -20.78
CA CYS A 63 0.92 -15.47 -21.40
C CYS A 63 1.55 -14.08 -21.26
N SER A 64 2.81 -14.01 -20.84
CA SER A 64 3.56 -12.75 -20.63
C SER A 64 3.69 -11.90 -21.90
N LEU A 65 3.69 -12.53 -23.08
CA LEU A 65 3.83 -11.84 -24.35
C LEU A 65 2.53 -11.21 -24.85
N SER A 66 1.37 -11.78 -24.50
CA SER A 66 0.07 -11.37 -25.04
C SER A 66 -0.29 -9.93 -24.77
N GLY A 67 0.09 -9.38 -23.61
CA GLY A 67 -0.15 -7.96 -23.29
C GLY A 67 0.55 -7.03 -24.27
N ASN A 68 1.81 -7.31 -24.61
CA ASN A 68 2.57 -6.51 -25.57
C ASN A 68 2.01 -6.66 -27.00
N LEU A 69 1.65 -7.88 -27.40
CA LEU A 69 1.03 -8.11 -28.71
C LEU A 69 -0.31 -7.37 -28.84
N PHE A 70 -1.11 -7.35 -27.77
CA PHE A 70 -2.36 -6.61 -27.74
C PHE A 70 -2.14 -5.11 -27.89
N VAL A 71 -1.18 -4.53 -27.16
CA VAL A 71 -0.84 -3.10 -27.27
C VAL A 71 -0.39 -2.74 -28.69
N ILE A 72 0.42 -3.58 -29.33
CA ILE A 72 0.84 -3.40 -30.73
C ILE A 72 -0.37 -3.40 -31.68
N CYS A 73 -1.32 -4.32 -31.48
CA CYS A 73 -2.55 -4.35 -32.27
C CYS A 73 -3.46 -3.14 -32.01
N LEU A 74 -3.47 -2.60 -30.80
CA LEU A 74 -4.31 -1.44 -30.46
C LEU A 74 -3.73 -0.12 -31.01
N GLU A 75 -2.42 -0.01 -31.10
CA GLU A 75 -1.74 1.24 -31.48
C GLU A 75 -2.20 1.85 -32.82
N PRO A 76 -2.51 1.10 -33.90
CA PRO A 76 -3.12 1.67 -35.11
C PRO A 76 -4.43 2.45 -34.86
N LEU A 77 -5.29 1.99 -33.94
CA LEU A 77 -6.49 2.75 -33.53
C LEU A 77 -6.08 4.06 -32.85
N LEU A 78 -5.16 3.99 -31.89
CA LEU A 78 -4.69 5.15 -31.13
C LEU A 78 -4.02 6.18 -32.06
N HIS A 79 -3.24 5.71 -33.03
CA HIS A 79 -2.60 6.52 -34.06
C HIS A 79 -3.64 7.24 -34.93
N ASN A 80 -4.66 6.53 -35.40
CA ASN A 80 -5.73 7.11 -36.20
C ASN A 80 -6.48 8.19 -35.43
N ILE A 81 -6.82 7.96 -34.16
CA ILE A 81 -7.44 8.99 -33.32
C ILE A 81 -6.52 10.20 -33.17
N ARG A 82 -5.23 10.00 -32.90
CA ARG A 82 -4.26 11.09 -32.78
C ARG A 82 -4.16 11.95 -34.04
N ARG A 83 -4.16 11.31 -35.22
CA ARG A 83 -4.03 11.98 -36.53
C ARG A 83 -5.34 12.54 -37.10
N ASN A 84 -6.50 12.11 -36.61
CA ASN A 84 -7.79 12.53 -37.15
C ASN A 84 -8.07 14.01 -36.79
N PRO A 85 -8.20 14.92 -37.78
CA PRO A 85 -8.46 16.34 -37.52
C PRO A 85 -9.89 16.60 -37.02
N ARG A 86 -10.85 15.72 -37.31
CA ARG A 86 -12.23 15.79 -36.78
C ARG A 86 -12.33 15.37 -35.31
N ILE A 87 -11.24 14.90 -34.73
CA ILE A 87 -11.13 14.67 -33.29
C ILE A 87 -10.14 15.72 -32.77
N PRO A 88 -10.61 16.93 -32.40
CA PRO A 88 -9.74 18.05 -32.07
C PRO A 88 -8.97 17.79 -30.77
N GLY A 89 -9.61 17.17 -29.77
CA GLY A 89 -9.03 17.00 -28.44
C GLY A 89 -8.87 18.33 -27.68
N VAL A 90 -8.02 18.31 -26.66
CA VAL A 90 -7.77 19.44 -25.75
C VAL A 90 -6.35 19.94 -25.86
N ILE A 91 -6.19 21.26 -25.94
CA ILE A 91 -4.89 21.90 -25.69
C ILE A 91 -4.80 22.14 -24.17
N PRO A 92 -3.79 21.58 -23.48
CA PRO A 92 -3.66 21.79 -22.06
C PRO A 92 -3.22 23.23 -21.74
N PRO A 93 -3.42 23.72 -20.51
CA PRO A 93 -3.07 25.07 -20.08
C PRO A 93 -1.62 25.43 -20.41
N GLY A 94 -1.40 26.52 -21.15
CA GLY A 94 -0.08 26.96 -21.59
C GLY A 94 0.53 26.12 -22.72
N GLY A 95 -0.14 25.06 -23.15
CA GLY A 95 0.28 24.17 -24.24
C GLY A 95 0.26 24.83 -25.63
N GLN A 96 -0.25 26.06 -25.74
CA GLN A 96 -0.12 26.88 -26.95
C GLN A 96 1.22 27.63 -27.05
N TYR A 97 2.02 27.68 -25.98
CA TYR A 97 3.25 28.49 -25.94
C TYR A 97 4.50 27.62 -26.06
N PRO A 98 5.30 27.76 -27.14
CA PRO A 98 6.50 26.93 -27.36
C PRO A 98 7.51 26.94 -26.20
N ALA A 99 7.62 28.04 -25.47
CA ALA A 99 8.47 28.15 -24.29
C ALA A 99 8.03 27.21 -23.15
N VAL A 100 6.72 27.03 -22.94
CA VAL A 100 6.17 26.09 -21.94
C VAL A 100 6.32 24.65 -22.41
N ILE A 101 6.14 24.39 -23.71
CA ILE A 101 6.36 23.06 -24.29
C ILE A 101 7.83 22.64 -24.11
N LYS A 102 8.76 23.54 -24.45
CA LYS A 102 10.21 23.31 -24.27
C LYS A 102 10.56 23.03 -22.81
N SER A 103 9.95 23.72 -21.85
CA SER A 103 10.26 23.48 -20.44
C SER A 103 9.78 22.11 -19.92
N ILE A 104 8.70 21.56 -20.50
CA ILE A 104 8.14 20.26 -20.10
C ILE A 104 8.75 19.09 -20.89
N PHE A 105 8.89 19.23 -22.21
CA PHE A 105 9.29 18.14 -23.12
C PHE A 105 10.73 18.22 -23.59
N ASN A 106 11.42 19.34 -23.33
CA ASN A 106 12.72 19.65 -23.95
C ASN A 106 12.67 19.66 -25.50
N ASP A 107 11.47 19.84 -26.05
CA ASP A 107 11.20 19.90 -27.48
C ASP A 107 10.04 20.89 -27.71
N PRO A 108 10.29 22.08 -28.31
CA PRO A 108 9.24 23.07 -28.55
C PRO A 108 8.23 22.63 -29.61
N SER A 109 8.53 21.59 -30.40
CA SER A 109 7.67 21.06 -31.46
C SER A 109 6.78 19.90 -31.02
N ALA A 110 6.88 19.49 -29.76
CA ALA A 110 6.10 18.38 -29.24
C ALA A 110 4.58 18.67 -29.33
N ASN A 111 3.83 17.71 -29.88
CA ASN A 111 2.37 17.80 -29.95
C ASN A 111 1.77 17.75 -28.54
N THR A 112 1.11 18.83 -28.13
CA THR A 112 0.49 18.97 -26.81
C THR A 112 -0.99 18.62 -26.79
N THR A 113 -1.62 18.41 -27.95
CA THR A 113 -3.04 18.13 -28.03
C THR A 113 -3.38 16.75 -27.46
N ILE A 114 -4.17 16.74 -26.39
CA ILE A 114 -4.65 15.54 -25.71
C ILE A 114 -5.95 15.11 -26.36
N LYS A 115 -5.90 14.04 -27.16
CA LYS A 115 -7.10 13.48 -27.82
C LYS A 115 -7.66 12.25 -27.13
N LEU A 116 -6.77 11.48 -26.48
CA LEU A 116 -7.14 10.21 -25.86
C LEU A 116 -6.24 9.85 -24.67
N SER A 117 -6.75 8.98 -23.82
CA SER A 117 -6.00 8.19 -22.84
C SER A 117 -6.35 6.72 -23.05
N ALA A 118 -5.37 5.82 -23.01
CA ALA A 118 -5.57 4.40 -23.22
C ALA A 118 -4.83 3.60 -22.14
N TYR A 119 -5.51 2.63 -21.54
CA TYR A 119 -4.94 1.68 -20.60
C TYR A 119 -5.46 0.29 -20.91
N ALA A 120 -4.58 -0.58 -21.42
CA ALA A 120 -5.00 -1.86 -22.01
C ALA A 120 -6.14 -1.65 -23.02
N ASP A 121 -7.30 -2.28 -22.83
CA ASP A 121 -8.44 -2.19 -23.74
C ASP A 121 -9.41 -1.04 -23.48
N ASP A 122 -9.22 -0.30 -22.38
CA ASP A 122 -9.99 0.87 -22.04
C ASP A 122 -9.39 2.10 -22.72
N VAL A 123 -10.11 2.64 -23.71
CA VAL A 123 -9.73 3.85 -24.44
C VAL A 123 -10.75 4.95 -24.17
N THR A 124 -10.29 6.05 -23.64
CA THR A 124 -11.07 7.25 -23.35
C THR A 124 -10.66 8.36 -24.30
N THR A 125 -11.63 8.98 -24.95
CA THR A 125 -11.45 10.10 -25.87
C THR A 125 -12.13 11.34 -25.31
N ILE A 126 -11.65 12.51 -25.72
CA ILE A 126 -12.26 13.79 -25.36
C ILE A 126 -13.05 14.30 -26.57
N VAL A 127 -14.33 14.60 -26.38
CA VAL A 127 -15.25 15.07 -27.43
C VAL A 127 -15.97 16.33 -26.95
N PHE A 128 -16.15 17.29 -27.87
CA PHE A 128 -16.84 18.56 -27.61
C PHE A 128 -18.12 18.72 -28.42
N SER A 129 -18.21 18.03 -29.56
CA SER A 129 -19.33 18.14 -30.48
C SER A 129 -19.83 16.76 -30.93
N VAL A 130 -21.02 16.74 -31.52
CA VAL A 130 -21.57 15.54 -32.18
C VAL A 130 -20.68 15.09 -33.33
N ASP A 131 -20.01 16.02 -34.03
CA ASP A 131 -19.06 15.67 -35.11
C ASP A 131 -17.86 14.88 -34.57
N ASP A 132 -17.30 15.31 -33.45
CA ASP A 132 -16.16 14.66 -32.79
C ASP A 132 -16.54 13.24 -32.34
N GLU A 133 -17.75 13.07 -31.79
CA GLU A 133 -18.29 11.78 -31.38
C GLU A 133 -18.45 10.85 -32.59
N CYS A 134 -19.07 11.33 -33.67
CA CYS A 134 -19.24 10.59 -34.92
C CYS A 134 -17.91 10.17 -35.53
N ALA A 135 -16.93 11.08 -35.58
CA ALA A 135 -15.59 10.79 -36.07
C ALA A 135 -14.86 9.76 -35.20
N THR A 136 -15.03 9.83 -33.88
CA THR A 136 -14.49 8.85 -32.94
C THR A 136 -15.11 7.47 -33.18
N LYS A 137 -16.44 7.37 -33.22
CA LYS A 137 -17.16 6.13 -33.50
C LYS A 137 -16.76 5.51 -34.83
N ALA A 138 -16.67 6.30 -35.90
CA ALA A 138 -16.23 5.85 -37.21
C ALA A 138 -14.81 5.26 -37.17
N THR A 139 -13.90 5.89 -36.42
CA THR A 139 -12.53 5.41 -36.23
C THR A 139 -12.49 4.06 -35.51
N PHE A 140 -13.30 3.89 -34.45
CA PHE A 140 -13.45 2.60 -33.76
C PHE A 140 -14.08 1.52 -34.64
N GLN A 141 -15.10 1.87 -35.43
CA GLN A 141 -15.75 0.94 -36.35
C GLN A 141 -14.77 0.44 -37.42
N LEU A 142 -13.94 1.32 -37.97
CA LEU A 142 -12.89 0.95 -38.92
C LEU A 142 -11.88 -0.01 -38.28
N TYR A 143 -11.41 0.30 -37.07
CA TYR A 143 -10.52 -0.60 -36.32
C TYR A 143 -11.16 -1.97 -36.04
N ASN A 144 -12.43 -2.00 -35.63
CA ASN A 144 -13.14 -3.25 -35.36
C ASN A 144 -13.24 -4.14 -36.61
N LYS A 145 -13.53 -3.54 -37.77
CA LYS A 145 -13.55 -4.24 -39.06
C LYS A 145 -12.19 -4.83 -39.44
N ALA A 146 -11.09 -4.09 -39.19
CA ALA A 146 -9.74 -4.53 -39.54
C ALA A 146 -9.15 -5.55 -38.55
N SER A 147 -9.34 -5.34 -37.25
CA SER A 147 -8.70 -6.13 -36.18
C SER A 147 -9.51 -7.33 -35.71
N GLY A 148 -10.79 -7.43 -36.07
CA GLY A 148 -11.74 -8.37 -35.46
C GLY A 148 -12.29 -7.90 -34.10
N GLY A 149 -11.85 -6.73 -33.61
CA GLY A 149 -12.34 -6.09 -32.40
C GLY A 149 -13.84 -5.83 -32.42
N LYS A 150 -14.42 -5.60 -31.24
CA LYS A 150 -15.82 -5.20 -31.10
C LYS A 150 -15.98 -4.24 -29.93
N THR A 151 -16.54 -3.06 -30.19
CA THR A 151 -16.92 -2.11 -29.13
C THR A 151 -18.05 -2.69 -28.29
N ASN A 152 -18.00 -2.40 -27.00
CA ASN A 152 -19.06 -2.68 -26.04
C ASN A 152 -19.89 -1.41 -25.83
N GLU A 153 -21.08 -1.36 -26.42
CA GLU A 153 -21.98 -0.22 -26.35
C GLU A 153 -22.50 -0.01 -24.91
N ASP A 154 -22.79 -1.08 -24.18
CA ASP A 154 -23.27 -0.99 -22.79
C ASP A 154 -22.25 -0.35 -21.85
N LYS A 155 -20.95 -0.55 -22.13
CA LYS A 155 -19.85 0.06 -21.38
C LYS A 155 -19.45 1.43 -21.93
N THR A 156 -19.92 1.80 -23.12
CA THR A 156 -19.55 3.05 -23.76
C THR A 156 -20.51 4.14 -23.33
N LEU A 157 -19.97 5.09 -22.57
CA LEU A 157 -20.71 6.24 -22.06
C LEU A 157 -19.88 7.51 -22.21
N ILE A 158 -20.56 8.64 -22.29
CA ILE A 158 -19.97 9.98 -22.17
C ILE A 158 -20.22 10.44 -20.74
N LEU A 159 -19.15 10.75 -20.00
CA LEU A 159 -19.25 11.51 -18.75
C LEU A 159 -19.26 12.99 -19.13
N TRP A 160 -20.36 13.68 -18.82
CA TRP A 160 -20.47 15.11 -19.06
C TRP A 160 -19.79 15.89 -17.95
N CYS A 161 -18.77 16.69 -18.29
CA CYS A 161 -17.94 17.42 -17.32
C CYS A 161 -18.23 18.93 -17.31
N SER A 162 -19.51 19.32 -17.33
CA SER A 162 -19.92 20.72 -17.16
C SER A 162 -21.19 20.81 -16.32
N ASP A 163 -21.20 21.76 -15.38
CA ASP A 163 -22.32 21.99 -14.48
C ASP A 163 -23.22 23.17 -14.92
N TRP A 164 -22.82 23.90 -15.98
CA TRP A 164 -23.50 25.11 -16.47
C TRP A 164 -23.90 25.05 -17.95
N LEU A 165 -23.48 24.01 -18.68
CA LEU A 165 -23.91 23.75 -20.05
C LEU A 165 -24.69 22.43 -20.09
N ASP A 166 -25.71 22.39 -20.94
CA ASP A 166 -26.31 21.13 -21.34
C ASP A 166 -25.40 20.40 -22.35
N PRO A 167 -25.32 19.06 -22.28
CA PRO A 167 -24.61 18.27 -23.27
C PRO A 167 -25.24 18.44 -24.66
N PRO A 168 -24.42 18.48 -25.71
CA PRO A 168 -24.88 18.27 -27.07
C PRO A 168 -25.76 17.01 -27.20
N PRO A 169 -26.61 16.91 -28.24
CA PRO A 169 -27.42 15.73 -28.51
C PRO A 169 -26.55 14.59 -29.04
N PHE A 170 -25.64 14.10 -28.20
CA PHE A 170 -24.79 12.95 -28.48
C PHE A 170 -25.64 11.70 -28.70
N GLU A 171 -25.18 10.86 -29.62
CA GLU A 171 -25.82 9.56 -29.86
C GLU A 171 -25.52 8.57 -28.73
N SER A 172 -24.35 8.68 -28.10
CA SER A 172 -23.96 7.82 -26.97
C SER A 172 -24.68 8.21 -25.69
N LYS A 173 -24.88 7.23 -24.80
CA LYS A 173 -25.46 7.48 -23.48
C LYS A 173 -24.61 8.49 -22.70
N VAL A 174 -25.23 9.61 -22.33
CA VAL A 174 -24.61 10.66 -21.50
C VAL A 174 -24.93 10.41 -20.04
N ASN A 175 -23.90 10.42 -19.20
CA ASN A 175 -24.01 10.38 -17.75
C ASN A 175 -23.61 11.75 -17.18
N ARG A 176 -24.51 12.35 -16.40
CA ARG A 176 -24.35 13.67 -15.77
C ARG A 176 -24.10 13.59 -14.25
N ASN A 177 -23.85 12.40 -13.72
CA ASN A 177 -23.63 12.20 -12.29
C ASN A 177 -22.15 11.89 -12.02
N TRP A 178 -21.69 10.71 -12.44
CA TRP A 178 -20.32 10.26 -12.24
C TRP A 178 -19.97 9.08 -13.15
N GLY A 179 -18.68 8.89 -13.43
CA GLY A 179 -18.15 7.76 -14.21
C GLY A 179 -16.98 7.08 -13.52
N ASP A 180 -16.74 5.81 -13.84
CA ASP A 180 -15.53 5.10 -13.44
C ASP A 180 -14.44 5.28 -14.49
N PHE A 181 -13.28 5.75 -14.06
CA PHE A 181 -12.09 5.86 -14.89
C PHE A 181 -10.95 5.07 -14.24
N LEU A 182 -10.62 3.91 -14.81
CA LEU A 182 -9.55 3.02 -14.32
C LEU A 182 -9.71 2.64 -12.84
N GLY A 183 -10.95 2.36 -12.41
CA GLY A 183 -11.30 2.04 -11.03
C GLY A 183 -11.37 3.24 -10.09
N VAL A 184 -11.33 4.46 -10.62
CA VAL A 184 -11.52 5.70 -9.87
C VAL A 184 -12.87 6.30 -10.24
N PRO A 185 -13.83 6.35 -9.31
CA PRO A 185 -15.10 7.01 -9.55
C PRO A 185 -14.93 8.53 -9.43
N ILE A 186 -15.36 9.24 -10.47
CA ILE A 186 -15.19 10.69 -10.62
C ILE A 186 -16.54 11.29 -11.05
N ASP A 187 -17.01 12.31 -10.33
CA ASP A 187 -18.20 13.09 -10.72
C ASP A 187 -17.89 14.13 -11.82
N THR A 188 -18.92 14.87 -12.25
CA THR A 188 -18.81 15.91 -13.29
C THR A 188 -17.82 17.02 -12.95
N THR A 189 -17.51 17.19 -11.66
CA THR A 189 -16.61 18.23 -11.11
C THR A 189 -15.19 17.72 -10.83
N GLY A 190 -14.92 16.44 -11.08
CA GLY A 190 -13.62 15.84 -10.78
C GLY A 190 -13.47 15.36 -9.33
N LYS A 191 -14.54 15.27 -8.55
CA LYS A 191 -14.52 14.84 -7.15
C LYS A 191 -14.99 13.39 -7.01
N LEU A 192 -14.68 12.79 -5.86
CA LEU A 192 -15.10 11.44 -5.52
C LEU A 192 -16.59 11.48 -5.11
N PRO A 193 -17.49 10.78 -5.81
CA PRO A 193 -18.92 10.79 -5.46
C PRO A 193 -19.16 10.24 -4.04
N SER A 194 -20.03 10.90 -3.27
CA SER A 194 -20.34 10.51 -1.89
C SER A 194 -20.89 9.09 -1.76
N SER A 195 -21.68 8.64 -2.74
CA SER A 195 -22.21 7.26 -2.81
C SER A 195 -21.09 6.23 -2.93
N GLU A 196 -20.10 6.50 -3.78
CA GLU A 196 -18.96 5.61 -4.01
C GLU A 196 -17.99 5.62 -2.83
N LEU A 197 -17.77 6.78 -2.21
CA LEU A 197 -17.01 6.86 -0.96
C LEU A 197 -17.65 6.02 0.16
N THR A 198 -18.98 6.04 0.27
CA THR A 198 -19.71 5.21 1.24
C THR A 198 -19.52 3.71 0.96
N LYS A 199 -19.51 3.30 -0.32
CA LYS A 199 -19.21 1.91 -0.72
C LYS A 199 -17.77 1.51 -0.39
N ILE A 200 -16.80 2.40 -0.56
CA ILE A 200 -15.40 2.15 -0.19
C ILE A 200 -15.28 1.94 1.33
N VAL A 201 -15.87 2.85 2.13
CA VAL A 201 -15.84 2.78 3.59
C VAL A 201 -16.55 1.52 4.11
N SER A 202 -17.72 1.18 3.56
CA SER A 202 -18.44 -0.05 3.94
C SER A 202 -17.67 -1.31 3.57
N ASN A 203 -16.97 -1.34 2.43
CA ASN A 203 -16.07 -2.43 2.07
C ASN A 203 -14.91 -2.58 3.06
N VAL A 204 -14.32 -1.47 3.52
CA VAL A 204 -13.28 -1.47 4.56
C VAL A 204 -13.81 -2.06 5.86
N ARG A 205 -14.98 -1.60 6.33
CA ARG A 205 -15.65 -2.12 7.53
C ARG A 205 -15.96 -3.60 7.43
N ARG A 206 -16.43 -4.06 6.26
CA ARG A 206 -16.68 -5.48 6.00
C ARG A 206 -15.39 -6.31 6.12
N GLN A 207 -14.27 -5.83 5.56
CA GLN A 207 -12.99 -6.51 5.71
C GLN A 207 -12.53 -6.53 7.17
N ILE A 208 -12.65 -5.41 7.91
CA ILE A 208 -12.37 -5.38 9.35
C ILE A 208 -13.19 -6.45 10.08
N GLY A 209 -14.50 -6.55 9.80
CA GLY A 209 -15.37 -7.56 10.40
C GLY A 209 -14.90 -8.99 10.13
N ILE A 210 -14.64 -9.35 8.87
CA ILE A 210 -14.15 -10.69 8.48
C ILE A 210 -12.86 -11.04 9.22
N TRP A 211 -11.89 -10.13 9.19
CA TRP A 211 -10.57 -10.38 9.78
C TRP A 211 -10.55 -10.25 11.32
N SER A 212 -11.61 -9.72 11.94
CA SER A 212 -11.74 -9.65 13.40
C SER A 212 -12.07 -11.02 14.01
N ASN A 213 -12.64 -11.93 13.22
CA ASN A 213 -13.00 -13.28 13.67
C ASN A 213 -11.80 -14.24 13.75
N ILE A 214 -10.65 -13.83 13.21
CA ILE A 214 -9.44 -14.64 13.21
C ILE A 214 -8.61 -14.30 14.43
N GLU A 215 -8.29 -15.31 15.24
CA GLU A 215 -7.31 -15.17 16.29
C GLU A 215 -5.92 -14.97 15.68
N SER A 216 -5.40 -13.76 15.80
CA SER A 216 -4.05 -13.45 15.38
C SER A 216 -3.36 -12.55 16.38
N SER A 217 -2.04 -12.46 16.28
CA SER A 217 -1.18 -11.55 17.04
C SER A 217 -1.23 -10.11 16.53
N LEU A 218 -0.71 -9.15 17.31
CA LEU A 218 -0.62 -7.73 16.96
C LEU A 218 0.08 -7.50 15.61
N PHE A 219 1.17 -8.22 15.36
CA PHE A 219 1.96 -8.08 14.14
C PHE A 219 1.26 -8.70 12.92
N GLU A 220 0.55 -9.81 13.10
CA GLU A 220 -0.29 -10.39 12.06
C GLU A 220 -1.47 -9.47 11.74
N ARG A 221 -2.16 -8.93 12.75
CA ARG A 221 -3.22 -7.92 12.53
C ARG A 221 -2.70 -6.72 11.75
N ALA A 222 -1.52 -6.20 12.10
CA ALA A 222 -0.91 -5.11 11.35
C ALA A 222 -0.56 -5.50 9.91
N THR A 223 -0.20 -6.76 9.64
CA THR A 223 0.08 -7.25 8.29
C THR A 223 -1.21 -7.38 7.48
N ILE A 224 -2.25 -7.99 8.06
CA ILE A 224 -3.59 -8.11 7.48
C ILE A 224 -4.14 -6.72 7.14
N LEU A 225 -4.00 -5.77 8.06
CA LEU A 225 -4.45 -4.40 7.89
C LEU A 225 -3.84 -3.77 6.64
N LYS A 226 -2.53 -3.91 6.44
CA LYS A 226 -1.87 -3.38 5.24
C LYS A 226 -2.31 -4.10 3.96
N ALA A 227 -2.33 -5.42 4.00
CA ALA A 227 -2.51 -6.26 2.82
C ALA A 227 -3.96 -6.27 2.32
N PHE A 228 -4.93 -6.32 3.24
CA PHE A 228 -6.34 -6.57 2.91
C PHE A 228 -7.29 -5.41 3.21
N ILE A 229 -6.94 -4.54 4.17
CA ILE A 229 -7.81 -3.44 4.62
C ILE A 229 -7.40 -2.13 3.92
N CYS A 230 -6.16 -1.68 4.09
CA CYS A 230 -5.65 -0.46 3.45
C CYS A 230 -5.65 -0.54 1.93
N SER A 231 -5.32 -1.70 1.36
CA SER A 231 -5.32 -1.92 -0.09
C SER A 231 -6.66 -1.61 -0.77
N ARG A 232 -7.78 -1.60 -0.03
CA ARG A 232 -9.12 -1.28 -0.55
C ARG A 232 -9.32 0.18 -0.91
N PHE A 233 -8.55 1.09 -0.33
CA PHE A 233 -8.77 2.53 -0.51
C PHE A 233 -7.51 3.32 -0.84
N VAL A 234 -6.32 2.74 -0.63
CA VAL A 234 -5.03 3.42 -0.89
C VAL A 234 -4.93 3.98 -2.30
N TYR A 235 -5.36 3.22 -3.32
CA TYR A 235 -5.32 3.67 -4.71
C TYR A 235 -6.17 4.94 -4.92
N ILE A 236 -7.43 4.92 -4.51
CA ILE A 236 -8.36 6.05 -4.64
C ILE A 236 -7.88 7.24 -3.81
N PHE A 237 -7.45 7.03 -2.57
CA PHE A 237 -6.99 8.11 -1.69
C PHE A 237 -5.69 8.75 -2.20
N SER A 238 -4.89 8.02 -3.00
CA SER A 238 -3.70 8.56 -3.64
C SER A 238 -4.00 9.53 -4.79
N LEU A 239 -5.22 9.45 -5.38
CA LEU A 239 -5.64 10.20 -6.57
C LEU A 239 -6.78 11.21 -6.31
N MET A 240 -7.56 11.01 -5.25
CA MET A 240 -8.74 11.81 -4.93
C MET A 240 -8.61 12.51 -3.58
N LEU A 241 -9.27 13.66 -3.44
CA LEU A 241 -9.45 14.32 -2.16
C LEU A 241 -10.47 13.58 -1.31
N VAL A 242 -10.16 13.45 -0.02
CA VAL A 242 -11.03 12.84 0.98
C VAL A 242 -11.02 13.73 2.21
N SER A 243 -12.17 13.95 2.83
CA SER A 243 -12.26 14.81 4.01
C SER A 243 -11.50 14.21 5.20
N ASN A 244 -10.85 15.08 5.98
CA ASN A 244 -10.09 14.66 7.16
C ASN A 244 -10.95 13.88 8.17
N ASN A 245 -12.23 14.23 8.31
CA ASN A 245 -13.16 13.50 9.19
C ASN A 245 -13.27 12.01 8.80
N ILE A 246 -13.35 11.69 7.51
CA ILE A 246 -13.42 10.30 7.04
C ILE A 246 -12.10 9.58 7.30
N VAL A 247 -10.97 10.24 7.02
CA VAL A 247 -9.65 9.66 7.25
C VAL A 247 -9.43 9.38 8.74
N ASP A 248 -9.81 10.31 9.62
CA ASP A 248 -9.66 10.17 11.07
C ASP A 248 -10.57 9.08 11.63
N ASN A 249 -11.80 8.95 11.11
CA ASN A 249 -12.70 7.86 11.51
C ASN A 249 -12.18 6.50 11.06
N LEU A 250 -11.68 6.38 9.83
CA LEU A 250 -11.02 5.15 9.36
C LEU A 250 -9.77 4.83 10.20
N GLN A 251 -8.98 5.84 10.59
CA GLN A 251 -7.82 5.65 11.46
C GLN A 251 -8.23 5.10 12.83
N LYS A 252 -9.35 5.57 13.41
CA LYS A 252 -9.91 5.03 14.65
C LYS A 252 -10.33 3.57 14.49
N GLU A 253 -11.05 3.23 13.42
CA GLU A 253 -11.46 1.85 13.14
C GLU A 253 -10.26 0.90 12.96
N ILE A 254 -9.22 1.34 12.24
CA ILE A 254 -7.93 0.65 12.09
C ILE A 254 -7.27 0.41 13.45
N ASN A 255 -7.26 1.41 14.33
CA ASN A 255 -6.69 1.29 15.67
C ASN A 255 -7.49 0.33 16.55
N ASN A 256 -8.82 0.40 16.49
CA ASN A 256 -9.69 -0.50 17.23
C ASN A 256 -9.53 -1.96 16.79
N TYR A 257 -9.43 -2.20 15.48
CA TYR A 257 -9.10 -3.52 14.93
C TYR A 257 -7.76 -4.04 15.45
N LEU A 258 -6.71 -3.21 15.39
CA LEU A 258 -5.37 -3.59 15.83
C LEU A 258 -5.34 -4.02 17.31
N TRP A 259 -6.16 -3.41 18.16
CA TRP A 259 -6.24 -3.71 19.59
C TRP A 259 -7.42 -4.60 19.98
N LYS A 260 -8.12 -5.24 19.03
CA LYS A 260 -9.29 -6.10 19.28
C LYS A 260 -10.35 -5.43 20.16
N GLN A 261 -10.66 -4.15 19.88
CA GLN A 261 -11.57 -3.31 20.68
C GLN A 261 -11.14 -3.10 22.15
N LYS A 262 -9.94 -3.51 22.54
CA LYS A 262 -9.38 -3.28 23.88
C LYS A 262 -8.63 -1.95 23.92
N ARG A 263 -8.41 -1.44 25.14
CA ARG A 263 -7.60 -0.25 25.36
C ARG A 263 -6.15 -0.49 24.87
N PRO A 264 -5.61 0.37 23.99
CA PRO A 264 -4.21 0.28 23.57
C PRO A 264 -3.26 0.37 24.77
N THR A 265 -2.33 -0.59 24.88
CA THR A 265 -1.33 -0.60 25.97
C THR A 265 -0.02 0.07 25.57
N VAL A 266 0.22 0.27 24.27
CA VAL A 266 1.37 0.97 23.71
C VAL A 266 0.90 2.19 22.93
N LYS A 267 1.63 3.32 23.04
CA LYS A 267 1.25 4.55 22.34
C LYS A 267 1.27 4.33 20.82
N PHE A 268 0.27 4.87 20.13
CA PHE A 268 0.13 4.78 18.68
C PHE A 268 1.38 5.29 17.92
N LYS A 269 2.00 6.37 18.44
CA LYS A 269 3.30 6.91 18.00
C LYS A 269 4.36 5.84 17.78
N THR A 270 4.47 4.93 18.75
CA THR A 270 5.44 3.81 18.75
C THR A 270 5.04 2.74 17.73
N CYS A 271 3.74 2.45 17.62
CA CYS A 271 3.22 1.39 16.75
C CYS A 271 3.52 1.66 15.26
N ILE A 272 3.62 2.92 14.85
CA ILE A 272 3.90 3.31 13.46
C ILE A 272 5.37 3.00 13.06
N GLY A 273 6.29 2.98 14.02
CA GLY A 273 7.72 2.75 13.76
C GLY A 273 8.01 1.39 13.11
N LYS A 274 9.18 1.26 12.48
CA LYS A 274 9.67 0.00 11.89
C LYS A 274 9.78 -1.08 12.95
N ARG A 275 9.54 -2.33 12.53
CA ARG A 275 9.73 -3.52 13.36
C ARG A 275 11.15 -3.63 13.92
N SER A 276 12.16 -3.31 13.11
CA SER A 276 13.57 -3.30 13.53
C SER A 276 13.89 -2.31 14.65
N ASP A 277 13.05 -1.30 14.85
CA ASP A 277 13.31 -0.17 15.75
C ASP A 277 12.33 -0.16 16.93
N GLY A 278 11.61 -1.28 17.14
CA GLY A 278 10.65 -1.45 18.22
C GLY A 278 9.24 -0.96 17.94
N GLY A 279 8.86 -0.77 16.67
CA GLY A 279 7.47 -0.49 16.29
C GLY A 279 6.75 -1.70 15.69
N VAL A 280 5.48 -1.52 15.32
CA VAL A 280 4.66 -2.56 14.67
C VAL A 280 4.71 -2.44 13.14
N GLY A 281 5.08 -1.25 12.66
CA GLY A 281 5.04 -0.82 11.27
C GLY A 281 3.66 -0.34 10.85
N LEU A 282 2.79 0.08 11.77
CA LEU A 282 1.42 0.47 11.48
C LEU A 282 1.34 1.66 10.50
N ILE A 283 0.27 1.73 9.71
CA ILE A 283 0.03 2.86 8.80
C ILE A 283 -0.65 4.00 9.55
N HIS A 284 -0.11 5.21 9.39
CA HIS A 284 -0.77 6.47 9.76
C HIS A 284 -1.40 7.10 8.52
N LEU A 285 -2.73 7.07 8.41
CA LEU A 285 -3.43 7.40 7.16
C LEU A 285 -3.15 8.82 6.68
N ASN A 286 -3.22 9.83 7.54
CA ASN A 286 -2.92 11.21 7.15
C ASN A 286 -1.48 11.39 6.65
N ALA A 287 -0.53 10.63 7.22
CA ALA A 287 0.87 10.70 6.79
C ALA A 287 1.09 9.96 5.47
N MET A 288 0.35 8.87 5.26
CA MET A 288 0.33 8.13 4.00
C MET A 288 -0.24 8.98 2.87
N ILE A 289 -1.40 9.62 3.08
CA ILE A 289 -1.99 10.55 2.10
C ILE A 289 -1.02 11.70 1.83
N SER A 290 -0.50 12.35 2.87
CA SER A 290 0.51 13.40 2.73
C SER A 290 1.71 12.95 1.90
N SER A 291 2.17 11.71 2.10
CA SER A 291 3.29 11.15 1.34
C SER A 291 2.99 10.97 -0.14
N PHE A 292 1.76 10.56 -0.50
CA PHE A 292 1.32 10.48 -1.89
C PHE A 292 1.24 11.86 -2.53
N ARG A 293 0.73 12.86 -1.80
CA ARG A 293 0.68 14.25 -2.26
C ARG A 293 2.07 14.81 -2.52
N ILE A 294 2.98 14.65 -1.58
CA ILE A 294 4.39 15.07 -1.74
C ILE A 294 5.04 14.33 -2.90
N LYS A 295 4.82 13.01 -3.02
CA LYS A 295 5.35 12.22 -4.14
C LYS A 295 4.85 12.74 -5.49
N CYS A 296 3.57 13.12 -5.58
CA CYS A 296 3.02 13.77 -6.77
C CYS A 296 3.71 15.12 -7.06
N GLY A 297 3.89 15.97 -6.04
CA GLY A 297 4.61 17.23 -6.16
C GLY A 297 6.09 17.06 -6.56
N LEU A 298 6.77 16.03 -6.07
CA LEU A 298 8.14 15.70 -6.50
C LEU A 298 8.18 15.26 -7.96
N LYS A 299 7.23 14.44 -8.43
CA LYS A 299 7.11 14.05 -9.86
C LYS A 299 6.80 15.23 -10.78
N MET A 300 6.21 16.29 -10.23
CA MET A 300 5.94 17.53 -10.95
C MET A 300 7.24 18.33 -11.17
N ILE A 301 8.13 18.35 -10.18
CA ILE A 301 9.43 19.05 -10.22
C ILE A 301 10.50 18.25 -10.99
N ASP A 302 10.45 16.92 -10.91
CA ASP A 302 11.30 15.98 -11.65
C ASP A 302 11.36 16.31 -13.15
N PRO A 303 12.52 16.35 -13.83
CA PRO A 303 12.64 16.76 -15.24
C PRO A 303 11.91 15.84 -16.25
N VAL A 304 11.50 14.63 -15.86
CA VAL A 304 10.86 13.68 -16.79
C VAL A 304 9.60 14.29 -17.45
N PRO A 305 9.48 14.26 -18.78
CA PRO A 305 8.36 14.89 -19.50
C PRO A 305 7.04 14.16 -19.26
N ARG A 306 6.01 14.89 -18.84
CA ARG A 306 4.67 14.31 -18.56
C ARG A 306 3.58 15.34 -18.87
N VAL A 307 2.56 14.92 -19.64
CA VAL A 307 1.45 15.78 -20.08
C VAL A 307 0.65 16.39 -18.91
N TRP A 308 0.43 15.64 -17.83
CA TRP A 308 -0.33 16.14 -16.68
C TRP A 308 0.35 17.33 -15.96
N LYS A 309 1.63 17.59 -16.23
CA LYS A 309 2.36 18.72 -15.64
C LYS A 309 1.78 20.07 -16.02
N PHE A 310 1.20 20.22 -17.22
CA PHE A 310 0.53 21.47 -17.60
C PHE A 310 -0.56 21.84 -16.59
N TYR A 311 -1.42 20.88 -16.25
CA TYR A 311 -2.48 21.06 -15.26
C TYR A 311 -1.92 21.23 -13.86
N ALA A 312 -0.95 20.40 -13.46
CA ALA A 312 -0.36 20.52 -12.13
C ALA A 312 0.33 21.88 -11.93
N TYR A 313 0.97 22.43 -12.97
CA TYR A 313 1.61 23.73 -12.90
C TYR A 313 0.60 24.86 -12.65
N GLN A 314 -0.56 24.81 -13.29
CA GLN A 314 -1.63 25.78 -13.08
C GLN A 314 -2.12 25.83 -11.62
N TYR A 315 -2.19 24.69 -10.93
CA TYR A 315 -2.74 24.60 -9.57
C TYR A 315 -1.68 24.62 -8.45
N CYS A 316 -0.46 24.17 -8.72
CA CYS A 316 0.59 24.07 -7.70
C CYS A 316 1.60 25.23 -7.71
N GLY A 317 1.53 26.10 -8.71
CA GLY A 317 2.47 27.19 -9.00
C GLY A 317 2.99 27.92 -7.78
N ILE A 318 2.10 28.57 -7.06
CA ILE A 318 2.48 29.56 -6.05
C ILE A 318 3.17 28.91 -4.84
N ALA A 319 2.67 27.76 -4.37
CA ALA A 319 3.20 27.10 -3.17
C ALA A 319 4.58 26.46 -3.39
N ILE A 320 4.90 26.07 -4.63
CA ILE A 320 6.13 25.33 -4.95
C ILE A 320 7.17 26.25 -5.63
N ARG A 321 6.76 27.39 -6.20
CA ARG A 321 7.63 28.39 -6.86
C ARG A 321 8.92 28.77 -6.14
N PRO A 322 8.92 29.02 -4.82
CA PRO A 322 10.16 29.37 -4.12
C PRO A 322 11.24 28.29 -4.16
N TYR A 323 10.87 27.02 -4.37
CA TYR A 323 11.77 25.87 -4.29
C TYR A 323 12.14 25.29 -5.66
N ALA A 324 11.33 25.57 -6.69
CA ALA A 324 11.59 25.12 -8.06
C ALA A 324 11.31 26.26 -9.06
N PRO A 325 11.99 27.41 -8.98
CA PRO A 325 11.68 28.58 -9.82
C PRO A 325 11.77 28.27 -11.33
N TRP A 326 12.64 27.34 -11.74
CA TRP A 326 12.91 27.01 -13.15
C TRP A 326 11.76 26.30 -13.89
N ILE A 327 10.79 25.71 -13.18
CA ILE A 327 9.62 25.08 -13.84
C ILE A 327 8.48 26.06 -14.13
N TRP A 328 8.56 27.30 -13.63
CA TRP A 328 7.45 28.24 -13.68
C TRP A 328 7.59 29.25 -14.81
N SER A 329 6.45 29.59 -15.41
CA SER A 329 6.34 30.61 -16.46
C SER A 329 5.07 31.44 -16.24
N ASN A 330 5.15 32.73 -16.53
CA ASN A 330 3.98 33.61 -16.58
C ASN A 330 3.08 33.31 -17.79
N LEU A 331 3.51 32.43 -18.70
CA LEU A 331 2.72 31.96 -19.84
C LEU A 331 1.74 30.83 -19.48
N VAL A 332 1.83 30.29 -18.27
CA VAL A 332 0.87 29.31 -17.74
C VAL A 332 -0.08 30.06 -16.80
N PRO A 333 -1.41 29.99 -16.99
CA PRO A 333 -2.36 30.56 -16.05
C PRO A 333 -2.14 29.97 -14.65
N HIS A 334 -2.19 30.80 -13.61
CA HIS A 334 -2.11 30.36 -12.21
C HIS A 334 -3.48 30.51 -11.57
N PHE A 335 -3.97 29.47 -10.91
CA PHE A 335 -5.22 29.51 -10.16
C PHE A 335 -4.94 29.60 -8.66
N ASP A 336 -5.53 30.61 -8.00
CA ASP A 336 -5.41 30.84 -6.55
C ASP A 336 -6.51 30.18 -5.72
N ASP A 337 -7.59 29.69 -6.35
CA ASP A 337 -8.80 29.27 -5.64
C ASP A 337 -8.78 27.81 -5.14
N LYS A 338 -9.44 27.58 -4.00
CA LYS A 338 -9.17 26.47 -3.06
C LYS A 338 -9.85 25.13 -3.37
N ILE A 339 -9.06 24.06 -3.19
CA ILE A 339 -9.41 22.64 -2.92
C ILE A 339 -9.82 21.81 -4.16
N TYR A 340 -8.83 21.59 -5.04
CA TYR A 340 -8.76 20.41 -5.91
C TYR A 340 -7.59 19.53 -5.49
N PHE A 341 -7.51 18.32 -6.04
CA PHE A 341 -6.42 17.36 -5.78
C PHE A 341 -5.04 18.03 -5.84
N PHE A 342 -4.77 18.84 -6.86
CA PHE A 342 -3.49 19.54 -7.01
C PHE A 342 -3.26 20.67 -6.01
N GLY A 343 -4.32 21.32 -5.51
CA GLY A 343 -4.19 22.28 -4.41
C GLY A 343 -3.70 21.61 -3.13
N ASP A 344 -4.23 20.42 -2.82
CA ASP A 344 -3.76 19.60 -1.69
C ASP A 344 -2.32 19.11 -1.90
N VAL A 345 -1.97 18.70 -3.12
CA VAL A 345 -0.57 18.42 -3.51
C VAL A 345 0.33 19.62 -3.23
N ALA A 346 -0.07 20.82 -3.64
CA ALA A 346 0.68 22.05 -3.45
C ALA A 346 0.91 22.35 -1.96
N VAL A 347 -0.13 22.25 -1.14
CA VAL A 347 -0.07 22.49 0.31
C VAL A 347 0.88 21.50 1.00
N HIS A 348 0.71 20.20 0.76
CA HIS A 348 1.55 19.18 1.40
C HIS A 348 3.01 19.26 0.94
N THR A 349 3.24 19.49 -0.35
CA THR A 349 4.58 19.58 -0.94
C THR A 349 5.29 20.86 -0.49
N GLY A 350 4.64 22.02 -0.57
CA GLY A 350 5.21 23.30 -0.12
C GLY A 350 5.58 23.26 1.37
N LYS A 351 4.69 22.72 2.21
CA LYS A 351 4.98 22.47 3.64
C LYS A 351 6.17 21.55 3.85
N TRP A 352 6.37 20.53 3.02
CA TRP A 352 7.51 19.62 3.11
C TRP A 352 8.82 20.29 2.70
N LEU A 353 8.81 21.06 1.62
CA LEU A 353 9.97 21.78 1.11
C LEU A 353 10.46 22.85 2.09
N LYS A 354 9.54 23.58 2.74
CA LYS A 354 9.85 24.61 3.75
C LYS A 354 10.65 24.08 4.94
N GLU A 355 10.45 22.81 5.31
CA GLU A 355 11.12 22.19 6.47
C GLU A 355 12.48 21.54 6.12
N GLY A 356 13.07 21.89 4.97
CA GLY A 356 14.33 21.30 4.54
C GLY A 356 14.16 19.92 3.90
N GLY A 357 13.03 19.68 3.23
CA GLY A 357 12.80 18.47 2.42
C GLY A 357 13.61 18.43 1.12
N HIS A 358 14.15 19.58 0.68
CA HIS A 358 14.92 19.71 -0.57
C HIS A 358 16.29 19.01 -0.55
N THR A 359 16.88 18.80 0.64
CA THR A 359 18.15 18.07 0.79
C THR A 359 18.01 16.55 0.57
N LEU A 360 16.78 16.05 0.41
CA LEU A 360 16.44 14.63 0.30
C LEU A 360 15.83 14.28 -1.06
N ILE A 361 15.96 15.15 -2.07
CA ILE A 361 15.51 14.90 -3.45
C ILE A 361 16.49 13.93 -4.13
N ASN A 362 16.77 12.79 -3.51
CA ASN A 362 17.26 11.60 -4.20
C ASN A 362 16.05 10.70 -4.43
N ASN A 363 15.71 10.53 -5.71
CA ASN A 363 14.45 10.01 -6.31
C ASN A 363 13.95 8.61 -5.86
N SER A 364 14.38 8.09 -4.72
CA SER A 364 13.84 6.84 -4.16
C SER A 364 12.42 7.05 -3.63
N GLU A 365 11.43 6.67 -4.44
CA GLU A 365 9.99 6.82 -4.17
C GLU A 365 9.48 6.20 -2.85
N GLN A 366 10.28 5.34 -2.19
CA GLN A 366 9.90 4.61 -0.99
C GLN A 366 10.21 5.34 0.33
N THR A 367 10.94 6.45 0.31
CA THR A 367 11.43 7.09 1.54
C THR A 367 10.51 8.19 2.08
N VAL A 368 9.72 8.85 1.23
CA VAL A 368 8.93 10.05 1.63
C VAL A 368 7.98 9.77 2.80
N TYR A 369 7.22 8.67 2.75
CA TYR A 369 6.34 8.29 3.85
C TYR A 369 7.11 8.13 5.15
N TRP A 370 8.22 7.39 5.11
CA TRP A 370 9.03 7.18 6.29
C TRP A 370 9.69 8.47 6.78
N HIS A 371 10.14 9.35 5.89
CA HIS A 371 10.65 10.66 6.27
C HIS A 371 9.60 11.51 7.00
N LEU A 372 8.35 11.52 6.54
CA LEU A 372 7.27 12.22 7.26
C LEU A 372 7.05 11.65 8.66
N ILE A 373 7.01 10.32 8.78
CA ILE A 373 6.84 9.63 10.05
C ILE A 373 8.02 9.90 11.01
N TYR A 374 9.27 9.74 10.54
CA TYR A 374 10.47 9.77 11.39
C TYR A 374 11.06 11.17 11.64
N ARG A 375 10.88 12.14 10.73
CA ARG A 375 11.48 13.47 10.88
C ARG A 375 10.49 14.49 11.45
N ARG A 376 9.21 14.39 11.08
CA ARG A 376 8.22 15.46 11.29
C ARG A 376 7.28 15.20 12.46
N LEU A 377 6.65 14.02 12.52
CA LEU A 377 5.75 13.67 13.63
C LEU A 377 6.51 13.13 14.85
N PHE A 378 7.56 12.35 14.59
CA PHE A 378 8.23 11.57 15.61
C PHE A 378 9.75 11.72 15.50
N LYS A 379 10.31 12.87 15.92
CA LYS A 379 11.76 12.98 16.18
C LYS A 379 12.21 11.75 16.99
N GLN A 380 12.90 10.83 16.32
CA GLN A 380 13.46 9.56 16.81
C GLN A 380 12.46 8.50 17.31
N SER A 381 12.86 7.23 17.16
CA SER A 381 12.13 6.06 17.64
C SER A 381 11.83 6.19 19.15
N ILE A 382 10.55 6.07 19.49
CA ILE A 382 10.04 6.30 20.85
C ILE A 382 10.40 5.15 21.81
N CYS A 383 10.93 4.03 21.30
CA CYS A 383 11.39 2.95 22.18
C CYS A 383 12.67 3.37 22.93
N TYR A 384 13.70 3.80 22.19
CA TYR A 384 15.01 4.13 22.74
C TYR A 384 14.96 5.29 23.74
N GLN A 385 14.05 6.26 23.57
CA GLN A 385 13.91 7.38 24.51
C GLN A 385 13.22 7.02 25.83
N ARG A 386 12.48 5.91 25.89
CA ARG A 386 11.79 5.49 27.13
C ARG A 386 12.54 4.42 27.89
N ASN A 387 13.26 3.58 27.17
CA ASN A 387 13.90 2.41 27.73
C ASN A 387 15.40 2.50 27.45
N THR A 388 16.13 3.05 28.40
CA THR A 388 17.59 3.15 28.39
C THR A 388 18.25 1.77 28.28
N HIS A 389 17.57 0.70 28.70
CA HIS A 389 18.04 -0.67 28.54
C HIS A 389 18.08 -1.13 27.07
N LEU A 390 17.38 -0.43 26.16
CA LEU A 390 17.39 -0.76 24.73
C LEU A 390 18.24 0.20 23.91
N GLU A 391 18.87 1.21 24.52
CA GLU A 391 19.72 2.16 23.80
C GLU A 391 20.88 1.45 23.09
N ASN A 392 21.05 1.74 21.79
CA ASN A 392 22.01 1.09 20.90
C ASN A 392 21.90 -0.45 20.78
N SER A 393 20.80 -1.05 21.26
CA SER A 393 20.61 -2.50 21.21
C SER A 393 20.02 -2.99 19.88
N PRO A 394 20.52 -4.12 19.32
CA PRO A 394 19.91 -4.79 18.17
C PRO A 394 18.67 -5.65 18.53
N PHE A 395 18.19 -5.59 19.78
CA PHE A 395 17.12 -6.41 20.35
C PHE A 395 15.97 -6.76 19.38
N PHE A 396 15.27 -5.76 18.84
CA PHE A 396 14.11 -6.02 17.98
C PHE A 396 14.50 -6.68 16.65
N LYS A 397 15.69 -6.37 16.09
CA LYS A 397 16.19 -7.05 14.89
C LYS A 397 16.45 -8.53 15.18
N ILE A 398 17.02 -8.85 16.35
CA ILE A 398 17.31 -10.23 16.74
C ILE A 398 16.01 -11.02 16.93
N ILE A 399 15.05 -10.48 17.70
CA ILE A 399 13.75 -11.13 17.97
C ILE A 399 13.02 -11.48 16.67
N HIS A 400 12.98 -10.55 15.71
CA HIS A 400 12.32 -10.81 14.42
C HIS A 400 13.08 -11.81 13.53
N SER A 401 14.36 -12.11 13.81
CA SER A 401 15.19 -13.00 13.00
C SER A 401 15.42 -14.39 13.60
N CYS A 402 15.02 -14.63 14.84
CA CYS A 402 15.32 -15.85 15.60
C CYS A 402 14.24 -16.96 15.48
N GLY A 403 13.19 -16.76 14.68
CA GLY A 403 12.17 -17.79 14.41
C GLY A 403 11.13 -17.98 15.52
N LEU A 404 10.99 -17.03 16.45
CA LEU A 404 9.91 -17.05 17.44
C LEU A 404 8.52 -16.97 16.78
N SER A 405 7.52 -17.55 17.44
CA SER A 405 6.12 -17.44 17.02
C SER A 405 5.64 -15.99 17.11
N SER A 406 4.66 -15.60 16.28
CA SER A 406 4.12 -14.23 16.29
C SER A 406 3.57 -13.82 17.67
N ALA A 407 3.00 -14.77 18.42
CA ALA A 407 2.52 -14.55 19.78
C ALA A 407 3.67 -14.24 20.77
N ALA A 408 4.79 -14.98 20.68
CA ALA A 408 5.96 -14.70 21.50
C ALA A 408 6.56 -13.33 21.16
N ILE A 409 6.65 -12.99 19.86
CA ILE A 409 7.12 -11.67 19.40
C ILE A 409 6.20 -10.55 19.91
N GLU A 410 4.87 -10.73 19.91
CA GLU A 410 3.91 -9.79 20.50
C GLU A 410 4.14 -9.63 22.01
N PHE A 411 4.29 -10.72 22.74
CA PHE A 411 4.60 -10.68 24.18
C PHE A 411 5.86 -9.86 24.44
N TRP A 412 6.94 -10.13 23.71
CA TRP A 412 8.20 -9.41 23.83
C TRP A 412 8.09 -7.92 23.49
N PHE A 413 7.36 -7.59 22.43
CA PHE A 413 7.05 -6.22 22.08
C PHE A 413 6.30 -5.52 23.22
N LEU A 414 5.27 -6.16 23.78
CA LEU A 414 4.55 -5.60 24.92
C LEU A 414 5.48 -5.47 26.14
N LEU A 415 6.28 -6.47 26.46
CA LEU A 415 7.22 -6.45 27.59
C LEU A 415 8.19 -5.27 27.48
N ALA A 416 8.84 -5.10 26.33
CA ALA A 416 9.81 -4.04 26.07
C ALA A 416 9.22 -2.63 26.16
N HIS A 417 7.92 -2.48 25.90
CA HIS A 417 7.20 -1.21 25.95
C HIS A 417 6.42 -1.00 27.25
N TYR A 418 6.66 -1.81 28.28
CA TYR A 418 5.86 -1.84 29.51
C TYR A 418 4.35 -1.93 29.20
N GLY A 419 4.03 -2.70 28.16
CA GLY A 419 2.76 -2.92 27.48
C GLY A 419 1.98 -4.14 27.98
N ILE A 420 2.59 -4.98 28.83
CA ILE A 420 1.92 -6.12 29.46
C ILE A 420 0.97 -5.65 30.57
N ASN A 421 -0.10 -6.41 30.80
CA ASN A 421 -1.15 -6.11 31.76
C ASN A 421 -0.89 -6.84 33.08
N THR A 422 0.10 -6.39 33.86
CA THR A 422 0.30 -6.91 35.22
C THR A 422 -0.82 -6.44 36.15
N ARG A 423 -1.06 -7.14 37.28
CA ARG A 423 -2.09 -6.70 38.25
C ARG A 423 -1.85 -5.27 38.76
N ALA A 424 -0.58 -4.88 38.95
CA ALA A 424 -0.24 -3.51 39.31
C ALA A 424 -0.73 -2.46 38.28
N ARG A 425 -0.82 -2.84 37.00
CA ARG A 425 -1.25 -1.96 35.91
C ARG A 425 -2.76 -1.94 35.68
N LEU A 426 -3.45 -3.05 35.93
CA LEU A 426 -4.89 -3.20 35.66
C LEU A 426 -5.80 -2.49 36.68
N GLY A 427 -5.25 -1.94 37.76
CA GLY A 427 -5.98 -1.45 38.93
C GLY A 427 -7.09 -0.43 38.66
N ARG A 428 -8.34 -0.92 38.66
CA ARG A 428 -9.51 -0.27 39.29
C ARG A 428 -10.40 -1.24 40.08
N ASN A 429 -10.42 -2.55 39.77
CA ASN A 429 -11.41 -3.49 40.35
C ASN A 429 -10.83 -4.82 40.94
N ASP A 430 -9.50 -5.02 40.97
CA ASP A 430 -8.89 -6.21 41.62
C ASP A 430 -8.26 -5.76 42.94
N GLU A 431 -8.81 -6.24 44.06
CA GLU A 431 -8.45 -5.80 45.42
C GLU A 431 -7.05 -6.26 45.88
N GLU A 432 -6.40 -7.17 45.16
CA GLU A 432 -5.05 -7.59 45.49
C GLU A 432 -4.13 -7.48 44.27
N LYS A 433 -3.41 -6.36 44.17
CA LYS A 433 -2.32 -6.09 43.21
C LYS A 433 -1.09 -7.00 43.44
N ARG A 434 -1.28 -8.13 44.10
CA ARG A 434 -0.25 -9.06 44.59
C ARG A 434 -0.12 -10.25 43.66
N CYS A 435 1.07 -10.82 43.62
CA CYS A 435 1.45 -11.98 42.82
C CYS A 435 0.90 -13.25 43.47
N TYR A 436 0.23 -14.10 42.68
CA TYR A 436 -0.38 -15.33 43.19
C TYR A 436 0.61 -16.29 43.88
N PHE A 437 1.88 -16.34 43.47
CA PHE A 437 2.85 -17.34 43.95
C PHE A 437 3.66 -16.95 45.19
N CYS A 438 3.67 -15.66 45.56
CA CYS A 438 4.48 -15.19 46.68
C CYS A 438 3.97 -13.90 47.33
N ASP A 439 2.76 -13.47 46.95
CA ASP A 439 2.02 -12.36 47.54
C ASP A 439 2.70 -10.97 47.52
N LEU A 440 3.77 -10.82 46.73
CA LEU A 440 4.44 -9.53 46.50
C LEU A 440 3.76 -8.73 45.39
N PRO A 441 3.89 -7.38 45.33
CA PRO A 441 3.31 -6.58 44.25
C PRO A 441 3.69 -7.11 42.85
N GLU A 442 2.68 -7.37 42.01
CA GLU A 442 2.90 -7.97 40.70
C GLU A 442 3.34 -6.91 39.67
N THR A 443 4.64 -6.61 39.67
CA THR A 443 5.31 -5.77 38.67
C THR A 443 6.00 -6.63 37.60
N THR A 444 6.38 -6.03 36.47
CA THR A 444 7.16 -6.72 35.42
C THR A 444 8.47 -7.30 35.99
N SER A 445 9.22 -6.49 36.73
CA SER A 445 10.44 -6.87 37.43
C SER A 445 10.20 -8.04 38.38
N HIS A 446 9.11 -7.99 39.14
CA HIS A 446 8.75 -9.08 40.02
C HIS A 446 8.54 -10.38 39.24
N LEU A 447 7.69 -10.35 38.21
CA LEU A 447 7.32 -11.53 37.43
C LEU A 447 8.49 -12.27 36.79
N PHE A 448 9.48 -11.54 36.28
CA PHE A 448 10.56 -12.07 35.45
C PHE A 448 11.96 -11.97 36.06
N ILE A 449 12.09 -11.45 37.29
CA ILE A 449 13.38 -11.36 37.97
C ILE A 449 13.29 -11.88 39.38
N THR A 450 12.38 -11.41 40.23
CA THR A 450 12.43 -11.68 41.69
C THR A 450 11.40 -12.69 42.21
N CYS A 451 10.41 -13.08 41.41
CA CYS A 451 9.37 -14.00 41.86
C CYS A 451 9.92 -15.40 42.17
N ARG A 452 9.42 -16.01 43.27
CA ARG A 452 9.77 -17.38 43.68
C ARG A 452 9.60 -18.40 42.55
N PHE A 453 8.51 -18.33 41.79
CA PHE A 453 8.28 -19.21 40.63
C PHE A 453 9.34 -19.00 39.54
N PHE A 454 9.76 -17.75 39.30
CA PHE A 454 10.79 -17.46 38.32
C PHE A 454 12.15 -18.04 38.74
N ASN A 455 12.47 -18.11 40.04
CA ASN A 455 13.75 -18.68 40.52
C ASN A 455 13.95 -20.11 40.03
N GLU A 456 12.94 -20.96 40.20
CA GLU A 456 13.00 -22.37 39.81
C GLU A 456 13.18 -22.51 38.29
N VAL A 457 12.42 -21.71 37.52
CA VAL A 457 12.51 -21.69 36.06
C VAL A 457 13.85 -21.13 35.56
N TYR A 458 14.39 -20.12 36.25
CA TYR A 458 15.65 -19.47 35.91
C TYR A 458 16.83 -20.43 36.01
N LEU A 459 16.89 -21.28 37.04
CA LEU A 459 17.95 -22.28 37.20
C LEU A 459 17.98 -23.24 35.99
N LEU A 460 16.82 -23.68 35.52
CA LEU A 460 16.68 -24.53 34.33
C LEU A 460 17.08 -23.79 33.05
N LEU A 461 16.61 -22.55 32.89
CA LEU A 461 16.99 -21.70 31.76
C LEU A 461 18.51 -21.53 31.68
N MET A 462 19.15 -21.27 32.82
CA MET A 462 20.60 -21.09 32.92
C MET A 462 21.38 -22.33 32.50
N GLU A 463 20.91 -23.51 32.91
CA GLU A 463 21.53 -24.77 32.49
C GLU A 463 21.46 -24.96 30.97
N HIS A 464 20.29 -24.72 30.36
CA HIS A 464 20.10 -24.83 28.92
C HIS A 464 20.90 -23.79 28.15
N VAL A 465 20.95 -22.55 28.63
CA VAL A 465 21.79 -21.50 28.05
C VAL A 465 23.27 -21.91 28.10
N LYS A 466 23.76 -22.37 29.26
CA LYS A 466 25.16 -22.78 29.44
C LYS A 466 25.54 -23.90 28.47
N ARG A 467 24.65 -24.87 28.22
CA ARG A 467 24.87 -25.95 27.24
C ARG A 467 25.05 -25.42 25.80
N ILE A 468 24.37 -24.34 25.42
CA ILE A 468 24.45 -23.76 24.07
C ILE A 468 25.63 -22.79 23.93
N SER A 469 25.81 -21.90 24.91
CA SER A 469 26.69 -20.74 24.81
C SER A 469 28.05 -20.93 25.50
N GLY A 470 28.11 -21.76 26.54
CA GLY A 470 29.22 -21.82 27.48
C GLY A 470 29.28 -20.65 28.46
N LEU A 471 28.33 -19.71 28.39
CA LEU A 471 28.29 -18.49 29.18
C LEU A 471 27.28 -18.59 30.32
N PHE A 472 27.60 -17.92 31.43
CA PHE A 472 26.65 -17.61 32.49
C PHE A 472 26.01 -16.26 32.20
N ILE A 473 24.68 -16.24 32.16
CA ILE A 473 23.87 -15.04 32.04
C ILE A 473 23.61 -14.47 33.45
N SER A 474 23.82 -13.17 33.65
CA SER A 474 23.52 -12.49 34.93
C SER A 474 22.01 -12.41 35.16
N ARG A 475 21.60 -12.44 36.43
CA ARG A 475 20.18 -12.34 36.82
C ARG A 475 19.74 -10.88 36.90
N GLU A 476 19.83 -10.19 35.77
CA GLU A 476 19.52 -8.77 35.62
C GLU A 476 18.46 -8.56 34.55
N GLU A 477 17.66 -7.49 34.67
CA GLU A 477 16.64 -7.14 33.68
C GLU A 477 17.23 -6.93 32.29
N ASP A 478 18.32 -6.17 32.21
CA ASP A 478 19.08 -5.90 30.99
C ASP A 478 19.45 -7.17 30.23
N THR A 479 19.71 -8.21 31.00
CA THR A 479 20.24 -9.47 30.50
C THR A 479 19.11 -10.42 30.12
N ILE A 480 18.14 -10.64 31.00
CA ILE A 480 17.06 -11.62 30.81
C ILE A 480 15.97 -11.06 29.89
N ILE A 481 15.55 -9.81 30.15
CA ILE A 481 14.50 -9.15 29.38
C ILE A 481 15.15 -8.49 28.16
N TYR A 482 16.11 -7.59 28.32
CA TYR A 482 16.56 -6.80 27.17
C TYR A 482 17.66 -7.47 26.32
N LEU A 483 18.07 -8.68 26.71
CA LEU A 483 19.03 -9.51 25.99
C LEU A 483 20.35 -8.79 25.67
N LYS A 484 20.77 -7.81 26.50
CA LYS A 484 21.98 -6.99 26.23
C LYS A 484 23.23 -7.85 26.05
N ILE A 485 23.44 -8.84 26.91
CA ILE A 485 24.64 -9.71 26.85
C ILE A 485 24.68 -10.57 25.58
N ILE A 486 23.54 -10.79 24.91
CA ILE A 486 23.51 -11.59 23.68
C ILE A 486 24.28 -10.91 22.54
N SER A 487 24.33 -9.56 22.49
CA SER A 487 25.11 -8.89 21.44
C SER A 487 26.60 -9.17 21.51
N ASP A 488 27.12 -9.54 22.68
CA ASP A 488 28.55 -9.79 22.91
C ASP A 488 28.97 -11.21 22.46
N ILE A 489 28.01 -12.08 22.14
CA ILE A 489 28.27 -13.44 21.67
C ILE A 489 28.73 -13.39 20.20
N PRO A 490 29.96 -13.82 19.83
CA PRO A 490 30.47 -13.65 18.47
C PRO A 490 29.66 -14.39 17.39
N SER A 491 29.06 -15.53 17.75
CA SER A 491 28.29 -16.37 16.82
C SER A 491 26.84 -15.92 16.71
N ARG A 492 26.45 -15.41 15.54
CA ARG A 492 25.04 -15.08 15.22
C ARG A 492 24.09 -16.26 15.34
N ILE A 493 24.56 -17.48 15.11
CA ILE A 493 23.74 -18.70 15.26
C ILE A 493 23.42 -18.91 16.74
N LYS A 494 24.45 -18.86 17.60
CA LYS A 494 24.26 -18.99 19.05
C LYS A 494 23.39 -17.87 19.61
N GLN A 495 23.58 -16.63 19.14
CA GLN A 495 22.71 -15.50 19.50
C GLN A 495 21.23 -15.83 19.24
N ARG A 496 20.89 -16.30 18.03
CA ARG A 496 19.51 -16.66 17.68
C ARG A 496 18.96 -17.83 18.50
N GLN A 497 19.76 -18.87 18.73
CA GLN A 497 19.34 -20.02 19.54
C GLN A 497 19.02 -19.63 20.98
N ILE A 498 19.88 -18.79 21.59
CA ILE A 498 19.67 -18.31 22.97
C ILE A 498 18.46 -17.38 23.02
N THR A 499 18.32 -16.44 22.07
CA THR A 499 17.14 -15.58 22.01
C THR A 499 15.85 -16.39 21.83
N TYR A 500 15.88 -17.42 20.99
CA TYR A 500 14.74 -18.32 20.82
C TYR A 500 14.41 -19.06 22.13
N LEU A 501 15.42 -19.61 22.80
CA LEU A 501 15.27 -20.32 24.07
C LEU A 501 14.69 -19.41 25.16
N VAL A 502 15.39 -18.32 25.48
CA VAL A 502 14.96 -17.32 26.48
C VAL A 502 13.57 -16.80 26.13
N GLY A 503 13.34 -16.55 24.84
CA GLY A 503 12.07 -16.02 24.36
C GLY A 503 10.89 -16.96 24.55
N ASN A 504 11.08 -18.26 24.35
CA ASN A 504 10.06 -19.25 24.65
C ASN A 504 9.84 -19.40 26.16
N TYR A 505 10.90 -19.45 26.97
CA TYR A 505 10.79 -19.50 28.42
C TYR A 505 9.92 -18.35 28.96
N LEU A 506 10.25 -17.09 28.62
CA LEU A 506 9.50 -15.93 29.11
C LEU A 506 8.05 -15.92 28.61
N ASN A 507 7.82 -16.30 27.35
CA ASN A 507 6.48 -16.39 26.78
C ASN A 507 5.65 -17.47 27.49
N VAL A 508 6.22 -18.64 27.77
CA VAL A 508 5.55 -19.73 28.49
C VAL A 508 5.24 -19.29 29.93
N ILE A 509 6.19 -18.68 30.65
CA ILE A 509 5.97 -18.12 31.99
C ILE A 509 4.78 -17.15 31.99
N TRP A 510 4.72 -16.25 31.00
CA TRP A 510 3.62 -15.31 30.86
C TRP A 510 2.28 -16.00 30.56
N ARG A 511 2.26 -17.00 29.67
CA ARG A 511 1.05 -17.77 29.35
C ARG A 511 0.53 -18.55 30.56
N PHE A 512 1.42 -19.20 31.31
CA PHE A 512 1.06 -19.90 32.54
C PHE A 512 0.40 -18.97 33.55
N ARG A 513 0.89 -17.74 33.69
CA ARG A 513 0.33 -16.74 34.62
C ARG A 513 -0.99 -16.14 34.17
N THR A 514 -1.26 -16.11 32.86
CA THR A 514 -2.45 -15.48 32.30
C THR A 514 -3.63 -16.43 32.09
N LEU A 515 -3.38 -17.73 31.92
CA LEU A 515 -4.44 -18.75 31.81
C LEU A 515 -5.13 -18.98 33.16
N SER A 516 -6.45 -18.84 33.21
CA SER A 516 -7.28 -19.09 34.41
C SER A 516 -7.13 -20.52 34.92
N TYR A 517 -7.06 -21.50 34.03
CA TYR A 517 -6.90 -22.92 34.36
C TYR A 517 -5.72 -23.22 35.31
N PHE A 518 -4.61 -22.50 35.19
CA PHE A 518 -3.43 -22.66 36.06
C PHE A 518 -3.49 -21.82 37.33
N ARG A 519 -4.40 -20.85 37.42
CA ARG A 519 -4.65 -20.12 38.67
C ARG A 519 -5.51 -20.93 39.64
N ASP A 520 -6.39 -21.78 39.12
CA ASP A 520 -7.40 -22.45 39.93
C ASP A 520 -7.01 -23.89 40.33
N ASN A 521 -6.08 -24.53 39.61
CA ASN A 521 -5.78 -25.97 39.76
C ASN A 521 -4.33 -26.31 40.16
N CYS A 522 -3.48 -25.33 40.45
CA CYS A 522 -2.04 -25.55 40.58
C CYS A 522 -1.53 -25.20 41.99
N GLU A 523 -1.69 -26.14 42.91
CA GLU A 523 -0.83 -26.25 44.10
C GLU A 523 -0.16 -27.63 44.17
N PRO A 524 1.12 -27.72 44.58
CA PRO A 524 2.08 -26.66 44.90
C PRO A 524 2.98 -26.26 43.71
N ILE A 525 3.79 -25.19 43.86
CA ILE A 525 4.75 -24.63 42.86
C ILE A 525 5.59 -25.73 42.16
N VAL A 526 5.94 -26.79 42.89
CA VAL A 526 6.68 -27.95 42.35
C VAL A 526 5.90 -28.65 41.22
N GLY A 527 4.58 -28.77 41.34
CA GLY A 527 3.69 -29.27 40.28
C GLY A 527 3.66 -28.33 39.08
N CYS A 528 3.64 -27.01 39.31
CA CYS A 528 3.69 -26.01 38.24
C CYS A 528 4.99 -26.09 37.43
N VAL A 529 6.14 -26.28 38.10
CA VAL A 529 7.45 -26.42 37.43
C VAL A 529 7.52 -27.73 36.64
N LYS A 530 6.95 -28.83 37.14
CA LYS A 530 6.84 -30.10 36.38
C LYS A 530 5.99 -29.94 35.12
N THR A 531 4.82 -29.30 35.22
CA THR A 531 3.95 -29.04 34.06
C THR A 531 4.58 -28.06 33.09
N PHE A 532 5.29 -27.04 33.58
CA PHE A 532 6.07 -26.11 32.78
C PHE A 532 7.17 -26.83 31.97
N ASN A 533 7.90 -27.76 32.60
CA ASN A 533 8.90 -28.60 31.93
C ASN A 533 8.31 -29.56 30.90
N ALA A 534 7.07 -30.02 31.07
CA ALA A 534 6.39 -30.85 30.08
C ALA A 534 5.88 -30.03 28.87
N CYS A 535 5.66 -28.71 29.03
CA CYS A 535 5.21 -27.81 27.97
C CYS A 535 6.35 -27.17 27.17
N LEU A 536 7.55 -27.10 27.76
CA LEU A 536 8.79 -26.62 27.12
C LEU A 536 9.39 -27.70 26.23
#